data_AF-A0A1Y2I471-F1
#
_entry.id   AF-A0A1Y2I471-F1
#
_cell.length_a   1.000
_cell.length_b   1.000
_cell.length_c   1.000
_cell.angle_alpha   90.00
_cell.angle_beta   90.00
_cell.angle_gamma   90.00
#
_symmetry.space_group_name_H-M   'P 1'
#
loop_
_entity.id
_entity.type
_entity.pdbx_description
1 polymer ?
#
loop_
_entity_poly.entity_id
_entity_poly.type
_entity_poly.pdbx_seq_one_letter_code
_entity_poly.pdbx_strand_id
1 'polypeptide(L)'
;MFSFANPDPLPPPIGKIDPNLTISVMTFNSIGITMALALATFCIVHRKAPVIRASNPFLSLMVLFGCICAHCGIVASSAVPDERVAIQLTAYLVAGGYTIIFAAIVAKMGLIYWIISAKRRMNATSLKLVMAVLTCLTVQMVLIYSWFSNDVKKLNALVVGGTTWMVLNFSKTWALVCALPVLLLTGLACIWLISFVISRVTLMTANQQLSPRMPSR
;
A
#
# COMPACT_ATOMS: atom_id res chain seq x y z
N MET A 1 8.00 46.87 35.89
CA MET A 1 8.14 46.87 34.41
C MET A 1 8.11 45.41 33.98
N PHE A 2 6.94 44.90 33.60
CA PHE A 2 6.79 43.48 33.21
C PHE A 2 7.10 43.37 31.71
N SER A 3 8.27 42.84 31.39
CA SER A 3 8.63 42.48 30.02
C SER A 3 7.95 41.14 29.73
N PHE A 4 6.89 41.17 28.93
CA PHE A 4 6.32 39.97 28.33
C PHE A 4 7.37 39.41 27.38
N ALA A 5 8.12 38.40 27.83
CA ALA A 5 8.82 37.51 26.93
C ALA A 5 7.75 36.92 26.00
N ASN A 6 7.86 37.22 24.71
CA ASN A 6 6.97 36.69 23.70
C ASN A 6 6.95 35.15 23.83
N PRO A 7 5.79 34.51 24.10
CA PRO A 7 5.70 33.04 24.21
C PRO A 7 5.80 32.35 22.85
N ASP A 8 6.00 33.10 21.76
CA ASP A 8 6.18 32.54 20.44
C ASP A 8 7.42 31.62 20.43
N PRO A 9 7.26 30.32 20.13
CA PRO A 9 8.39 29.46 19.90
C PRO A 9 9.22 30.05 18.77
N LEU A 10 10.54 30.08 18.94
CA LEU A 10 11.48 30.46 17.89
C LEU A 10 11.05 29.78 16.58
N PRO A 11 10.98 30.52 15.45
CA PRO A 11 10.62 29.92 14.17
C PRO A 11 11.50 28.69 13.96
N PRO A 12 10.92 27.56 13.52
CA PRO A 12 11.65 26.31 13.41
C PRO A 12 12.93 26.55 12.61
N PRO A 13 14.07 25.96 13.03
CA PRO A 13 15.33 26.08 12.30
C PRO A 13 15.08 25.76 10.83
N ILE A 14 15.60 26.61 9.95
CA ILE A 14 15.42 26.57 8.49
C ILE A 14 15.51 25.12 8.01
N GLY A 15 14.39 24.56 7.52
CA GLY A 15 14.30 23.21 6.96
C GLY A 15 13.74 22.12 7.87
N LYS A 16 13.31 22.40 9.10
CA LYS A 16 12.71 21.39 10.00
C LYS A 16 11.18 21.40 9.93
N ILE A 17 10.60 20.22 9.69
CA ILE A 17 9.15 19.96 9.77
C ILE A 17 8.67 20.26 11.20
N ASP A 18 7.45 20.80 11.33
CA ASP A 18 6.84 21.06 12.63
C ASP A 18 6.90 19.82 13.54
N PRO A 19 7.43 19.94 14.77
CA PRO A 19 7.60 18.80 15.66
C PRO A 19 6.25 18.17 16.02
N ASN A 20 5.21 18.99 16.19
CA ASN A 20 3.85 18.54 16.46
C ASN A 20 3.30 17.67 15.33
N LEU A 21 3.52 18.09 14.07
CA LEU A 21 3.09 17.32 12.91
C LEU A 21 3.80 15.96 12.84
N THR A 22 5.11 15.96 13.11
CA THR A 22 5.92 14.73 13.14
C THR A 22 5.39 13.74 14.18
N ILE A 23 5.11 14.22 15.40
CA ILE A 23 4.56 13.39 16.49
C ILE A 23 3.18 12.84 16.12
N SER A 24 2.30 13.66 15.54
CA SER A 24 0.97 13.22 15.10
C SER A 24 1.05 12.13 14.04
N VAL A 25 1.91 12.30 13.03
CA VAL A 25 2.13 11.30 11.97
C VAL A 25 2.69 10.01 12.55
N MET A 26 3.69 10.08 13.43
CA MET A 26 4.26 8.88 14.09
C MET A 26 3.22 8.14 14.92
N THR A 27 2.39 8.87 15.67
CA THR A 27 1.34 8.28 16.51
C THR A 27 0.30 7.54 15.65
N PHE A 28 -0.17 8.17 14.57
CA PHE A 28 -1.13 7.55 13.66
C PHE A 28 -0.58 6.27 13.01
N ASN A 29 0.66 6.31 12.54
CA ASN A 29 1.30 5.13 11.94
C ASN A 29 1.54 4.02 12.97
N SER A 30 1.88 4.35 14.22
CA SER A 30 2.06 3.37 15.30
C SER A 30 0.76 2.64 15.64
N ILE A 31 -0.37 3.35 15.64
CA ILE A 31 -1.71 2.75 15.79
C ILE A 31 -2.00 1.81 14.59
N GLY A 32 -1.70 2.26 13.37
CA GLY A 32 -1.87 1.44 12.16
C GLY A 32 -1.09 0.13 12.19
N ILE A 33 0.18 0.18 12.61
CA ILE A 33 1.04 -1.01 12.77
C ILE A 33 0.45 -1.94 13.84
N THR A 34 0.07 -1.40 15.00
CA THR A 34 -0.50 -2.20 16.10
C THR A 34 -1.78 -2.91 15.66
N MET A 35 -2.66 -2.21 14.94
CA MET A 35 -3.89 -2.78 14.40
C MET A 35 -3.61 -3.87 13.34
N ALA A 36 -2.64 -3.64 12.45
CA ALA A 36 -2.25 -4.62 11.44
C ALA A 36 -1.65 -5.89 12.07
N LEU A 37 -0.84 -5.76 13.13
CA LEU A 37 -0.28 -6.88 13.88
C LEU A 37 -1.36 -7.66 14.64
N ALA A 38 -2.32 -6.97 15.25
CA ALA A 38 -3.45 -7.62 15.93
C ALA A 38 -4.28 -8.45 14.94
N LEU A 39 -4.60 -7.89 13.76
CA LEU A 39 -5.30 -8.60 12.70
C LEU A 39 -4.49 -9.77 12.13
N ALA A 40 -3.18 -9.61 11.97
CA ALA A 40 -2.31 -10.70 11.49
C ALA A 40 -2.29 -11.85 12.49
N THR A 41 -2.14 -11.54 13.78
CA THR A 41 -2.21 -12.52 14.87
C THR A 41 -3.55 -13.24 14.90
N PHE A 42 -4.65 -12.49 14.80
CA PHE A 42 -6.00 -13.05 14.72
C PHE A 42 -6.15 -14.02 13.52
N CYS A 43 -5.65 -13.63 12.34
CA CYS A 43 -5.67 -14.48 11.14
C CYS A 43 -4.84 -15.76 11.33
N ILE A 44 -3.69 -15.69 12.00
CA ILE A 44 -2.83 -16.85 12.25
C ILE A 44 -3.48 -17.81 13.24
N VAL A 45 -3.97 -17.29 14.38
CA VAL A 45 -4.59 -18.08 15.45
C VAL A 45 -5.87 -18.77 14.95
N HIS A 46 -6.73 -18.03 14.25
CA HIS A 46 -8.02 -18.54 13.77
C HIS A 46 -7.95 -19.11 12.34
N ARG A 47 -6.77 -19.44 11.81
CA ARG A 47 -6.58 -19.94 10.42
C ARG A 47 -7.44 -21.16 10.04
N LYS A 48 -7.86 -21.95 11.03
CA LYS A 48 -8.70 -23.14 10.84
C LYS A 48 -10.20 -22.82 10.73
N ALA A 49 -10.62 -21.63 11.14
CA ALA A 49 -12.01 -21.21 11.06
C ALA A 49 -12.48 -21.16 9.59
N PRO A 50 -13.71 -21.61 9.29
CA PRO A 50 -14.18 -21.75 7.91
C PRO A 50 -14.16 -20.42 7.14
N VAL A 51 -14.49 -19.32 7.81
CA VAL A 51 -14.50 -17.97 7.24
C VAL A 51 -13.10 -17.54 6.79
N ILE A 52 -12.09 -17.74 7.65
CA ILE A 52 -10.71 -17.32 7.37
C ILE A 52 -10.11 -18.23 6.30
N ARG A 53 -10.35 -19.53 6.39
CA ARG A 53 -9.88 -20.52 5.42
C ARG A 53 -10.44 -20.27 4.02
N ALA A 54 -11.70 -19.86 3.90
CA ALA A 54 -12.32 -19.53 2.61
C ALA A 54 -11.67 -18.30 1.95
N SER A 55 -11.12 -17.37 2.74
CA SER A 55 -10.54 -16.12 2.24
C SER A 55 -9.09 -16.22 1.74
N ASN A 56 -8.51 -17.43 1.74
CA ASN A 56 -7.07 -17.68 1.53
C ASN A 56 -6.19 -16.86 2.51
N PRO A 57 -5.89 -17.40 3.72
CA PRO A 57 -5.22 -16.64 4.78
C PRO A 57 -3.83 -16.14 4.39
N PHE A 58 -3.12 -16.83 3.50
CA PHE A 58 -1.78 -16.41 3.07
C PHE A 58 -1.81 -15.07 2.33
N LEU A 59 -2.73 -14.87 1.39
CA LEU A 59 -2.85 -13.61 0.67
C LEU A 59 -3.29 -12.47 1.60
N SER A 60 -4.19 -12.76 2.54
CA SER A 60 -4.59 -11.77 3.55
C SER A 60 -3.43 -11.36 4.46
N LEU A 61 -2.56 -12.30 4.85
CA LEU A 61 -1.35 -12.00 5.61
C LEU A 61 -0.34 -11.18 4.81
N MET A 62 -0.20 -11.43 3.49
CA MET A 62 0.66 -10.60 2.63
C MET A 62 0.15 -9.16 2.57
N VAL A 63 -1.16 -8.93 2.48
CA VAL A 63 -1.74 -7.58 2.52
C VAL A 63 -1.39 -6.90 3.84
N LEU A 64 -1.60 -7.57 4.98
CA LEU A 64 -1.28 -7.02 6.30
C LEU A 64 0.22 -6.73 6.46
N PHE A 65 1.08 -7.59 5.94
CA PHE A 65 2.53 -7.36 5.90
C PHE A 65 2.88 -6.11 5.08
N GLY A 66 2.29 -5.95 3.90
CA GLY A 66 2.46 -4.75 3.08
C GLY A 66 2.00 -3.46 3.79
N CYS A 67 0.90 -3.52 4.56
CA CYS A 67 0.44 -2.39 5.39
C CYS A 67 1.46 -2.03 6.47
N ILE A 68 2.02 -3.03 7.16
CA ILE A 68 3.08 -2.82 8.15
C ILE A 68 4.29 -2.15 7.49
N CYS A 69 4.76 -2.67 6.35
CA CYS A 69 5.87 -2.07 5.60
C CYS A 69 5.59 -0.60 5.24
N ALA A 70 4.40 -0.29 4.71
CA ALA A 70 4.05 1.08 4.34
C ALA A 70 4.07 2.03 5.54
N HIS A 71 3.48 1.63 6.67
CA HIS A 71 3.53 2.44 7.90
C HIS A 71 4.95 2.59 8.45
N CYS A 72 5.76 1.51 8.44
CA CYS A 72 7.17 1.57 8.83
C CYS A 72 7.95 2.54 7.94
N GLY A 73 7.67 2.59 6.63
CA GLY A 73 8.30 3.50 5.70
C GLY A 73 8.02 4.98 5.98
N ILE A 74 6.80 5.30 6.43
CA ILE A 74 6.42 6.67 6.84
C ILE A 74 7.07 7.04 8.19
N VAL A 75 7.19 6.10 9.12
CA VAL A 75 7.92 6.34 10.37
C VAL A 75 9.42 6.56 10.08
N ALA A 76 9.98 5.79 9.15
CA ALA A 76 11.38 5.89 8.75
C ALA A 76 11.73 7.26 8.14
N SER A 77 10.82 7.90 7.39
CA SER A 77 11.09 9.24 6.80
C SER A 77 11.34 10.30 7.86
N SER A 78 10.79 10.12 9.07
CA SER A 78 10.86 11.11 10.15
C SER A 78 11.87 10.75 11.24
N ALA A 79 12.26 9.48 11.35
CA ALA A 79 13.15 9.00 12.41
C ALA A 79 14.64 8.97 12.00
N VAL A 80 14.94 8.89 10.70
CA VAL A 80 16.32 8.75 10.20
C VAL A 80 16.95 10.15 10.00
N PRO A 81 18.12 10.44 10.59
CA PRO A 81 18.74 11.77 10.51
C PRO A 81 19.36 12.09 9.14
N ASP A 82 19.79 11.06 8.38
CA ASP A 82 20.30 11.25 7.02
C ASP A 82 19.13 11.27 6.03
N GLU A 83 18.85 12.43 5.44
CA GLU A 83 17.74 12.65 4.51
C GLU A 83 17.77 11.71 3.31
N ARG A 84 18.95 11.34 2.80
CA ARG A 84 19.05 10.43 1.66
C ARG A 84 18.69 9.01 2.07
N VAL A 85 19.20 8.56 3.21
CA VAL A 85 18.90 7.22 3.74
C VAL A 85 17.43 7.12 4.14
N ALA A 86 16.87 8.18 4.73
CA ALA A 86 15.46 8.30 5.05
C ALA A 86 14.59 8.10 3.81
N ILE A 87 14.85 8.86 2.74
CA ILE A 87 14.07 8.80 1.50
C ILE A 87 14.23 7.47 0.78
N GLN A 88 15.45 6.91 0.78
CA GLN A 88 15.70 5.60 0.23
C GLN A 88 14.92 4.52 0.97
N LEU A 89 14.96 4.52 2.30
CA LEU A 89 14.25 3.55 3.13
C LEU A 89 12.73 3.70 2.99
N THR A 90 12.22 4.93 2.98
CA THR A 90 10.80 5.22 2.73
C THR A 90 10.37 4.75 1.35
N ALA A 91 11.15 5.00 0.29
CA ALA A 91 10.84 4.53 -1.05
C ALA A 91 10.72 3.00 -1.10
N TYR A 92 11.69 2.27 -0.53
CA TYR A 92 11.65 0.80 -0.47
C TYR A 92 10.46 0.26 0.31
N LEU A 93 10.20 0.81 1.50
CA LEU A 93 9.16 0.32 2.40
C LEU A 93 7.75 0.70 1.94
N VAL A 94 7.55 1.94 1.49
CA VAL A 94 6.25 2.44 1.03
C VAL A 94 5.90 1.85 -0.31
N ALA A 95 6.75 1.99 -1.33
CA ALA A 95 6.43 1.46 -2.66
C ALA A 95 6.44 -0.06 -2.68
N GLY A 96 7.36 -0.71 -1.95
CA GLY A 96 7.36 -2.15 -1.74
C GLY A 96 6.09 -2.62 -1.02
N GLY A 97 5.71 -1.96 0.08
CA GLY A 97 4.50 -2.28 0.85
C GLY A 97 3.22 -2.18 0.00
N TYR A 98 3.04 -1.08 -0.74
CA TYR A 98 1.91 -0.93 -1.66
C TYR A 98 1.91 -1.97 -2.78
N THR A 99 3.07 -2.31 -3.33
CA THR A 99 3.18 -3.35 -4.37
C THR A 99 2.70 -4.70 -3.83
N ILE A 100 3.08 -5.08 -2.61
CA ILE A 100 2.61 -6.31 -1.96
C ILE A 100 1.08 -6.26 -1.75
N ILE A 101 0.55 -5.15 -1.23
CA ILE A 101 -0.89 -4.96 -1.00
C ILE A 101 -1.67 -5.17 -2.29
N PHE A 102 -1.35 -4.40 -3.34
CA PHE A 102 -2.11 -4.44 -4.59
C PHE A 102 -1.90 -5.74 -5.35
N ALA A 103 -0.69 -6.30 -5.40
CA ALA A 103 -0.45 -7.59 -6.04
C ALA A 103 -1.23 -8.71 -5.34
N ALA A 104 -1.28 -8.73 -4.00
CA ALA A 104 -2.06 -9.71 -3.25
C ALA A 104 -3.57 -9.54 -3.45
N ILE A 105 -4.07 -8.31 -3.53
CA ILE A 105 -5.48 -8.02 -3.85
C ILE A 105 -5.81 -8.50 -5.26
N VAL A 106 -5.01 -8.17 -6.27
CA VAL A 106 -5.20 -8.61 -7.66
C VAL A 106 -5.20 -10.14 -7.74
N ALA A 107 -4.23 -10.80 -7.10
CA ALA A 107 -4.17 -12.27 -7.06
C ALA A 107 -5.43 -12.88 -6.43
N LYS A 108 -5.93 -12.29 -5.35
CA LYS A 108 -7.14 -12.73 -4.66
C LYS A 108 -8.39 -12.52 -5.50
N MET A 109 -8.55 -11.35 -6.13
CA MET A 109 -9.69 -11.04 -7.00
C MET A 109 -9.69 -11.90 -8.26
N GLY A 110 -8.52 -12.12 -8.86
CA GLY A 110 -8.35 -13.05 -9.97
C GLY A 110 -8.80 -14.46 -9.61
N LEU A 111 -8.34 -15.00 -8.46
CA LEU A 111 -8.78 -16.32 -8.01
C LEU A 111 -10.30 -16.42 -7.87
N ILE A 112 -10.95 -15.41 -7.30
CA ILE A 112 -12.41 -15.37 -7.14
C ILE A 112 -13.10 -15.37 -8.51
N TYR A 113 -12.65 -14.53 -9.44
CA TYR A 113 -13.19 -14.47 -10.79
C TYR A 113 -13.08 -15.82 -11.51
N TRP A 114 -11.90 -16.45 -11.46
CA TRP A 114 -11.66 -17.74 -12.11
C TRP A 114 -12.53 -18.85 -11.54
N ILE A 115 -12.75 -18.88 -10.21
CA ILE A 115 -13.66 -19.86 -9.58
C ILE A 115 -15.09 -19.70 -10.09
N ILE A 116 -15.56 -18.45 -10.23
CA ILE A 116 -16.93 -18.16 -10.68
C ILE A 116 -17.08 -18.46 -12.18
N SER A 117 -16.11 -18.04 -12.99
CA SER A 117 -16.16 -18.17 -14.45
C SER A 117 -15.99 -19.62 -14.92
N ALA A 118 -15.04 -20.37 -14.35
CA ALA A 118 -14.68 -21.69 -14.86
C ALA A 118 -15.69 -22.80 -14.52
N LYS A 119 -16.72 -22.55 -13.69
CA LYS A 119 -17.64 -23.57 -13.10
C LYS A 119 -16.91 -24.81 -12.53
N ARG A 120 -15.60 -24.75 -12.32
CA ARG A 120 -14.73 -25.87 -11.95
C ARG A 120 -13.87 -25.42 -10.77
N ARG A 121 -13.76 -26.26 -9.74
CA ARG A 121 -12.81 -26.04 -8.63
C ARG A 121 -11.40 -26.12 -9.19
N MET A 122 -10.79 -24.97 -9.45
CA MET A 122 -9.36 -24.89 -9.67
C MET A 122 -8.65 -24.95 -8.33
N ASN A 123 -7.84 -25.99 -8.12
CA ASN A 123 -6.80 -25.99 -7.09
C ASN A 123 -5.65 -25.11 -7.57
N ALA A 124 -5.87 -23.79 -7.59
CA ALA A 124 -4.76 -22.85 -7.72
C ALA A 124 -3.86 -23.03 -6.49
N THR A 125 -2.68 -23.61 -6.70
CA THR A 125 -1.71 -23.81 -5.61
C THR A 125 -1.36 -22.45 -5.05
N SER A 126 -1.60 -22.22 -3.75
CA SER A 126 -1.32 -20.94 -3.08
C SER A 126 0.11 -20.44 -3.36
N LEU A 127 1.06 -21.36 -3.54
CA LEU A 127 2.43 -21.06 -3.89
C LEU A 127 2.57 -20.27 -5.20
N LYS A 128 1.81 -20.58 -6.26
CA LYS A 128 1.92 -19.88 -7.55
C LYS A 128 1.50 -18.41 -7.43
N LEU A 129 0.47 -18.13 -6.63
CA LEU A 129 0.00 -16.76 -6.38
C LEU A 129 1.01 -15.97 -5.54
N VAL A 130 1.59 -16.61 -4.52
CA VAL A 130 2.66 -16.00 -3.71
C VAL A 130 3.88 -15.68 -4.58
N MET A 131 4.29 -16.61 -5.46
CA MET A 131 5.41 -16.36 -6.38
C MET A 131 5.13 -15.18 -7.32
N ALA A 132 3.91 -15.02 -7.82
CA ALA A 132 3.53 -13.87 -8.64
C ALA A 132 3.69 -12.54 -7.87
N VAL A 133 3.24 -12.49 -6.61
CA VAL A 133 3.41 -11.30 -5.76
C VAL A 133 4.89 -11.00 -5.51
N LEU A 134 5.70 -12.02 -5.24
CA LEU A 134 7.14 -11.87 -5.04
C LEU A 134 7.86 -11.38 -6.30
N THR A 135 7.45 -11.84 -7.48
CA THR A 135 7.98 -11.34 -8.75
C THR A 135 7.66 -9.85 -8.93
N CYS A 136 6.42 -9.42 -8.69
CA CYS A 136 6.04 -8.00 -8.74
C CYS A 136 6.87 -7.16 -7.75
N LEU A 137 7.06 -7.66 -6.52
CA LEU A 137 7.89 -7.00 -5.52
C LEU A 137 9.34 -6.88 -6.00
N THR A 138 9.91 -7.94 -6.56
CA THR A 138 11.30 -7.95 -7.05
C THR A 138 11.49 -6.91 -8.14
N VAL A 139 10.57 -6.83 -9.11
CA VAL A 139 10.59 -5.80 -10.17
C VAL A 139 10.56 -4.39 -9.56
N GLN A 140 9.69 -4.15 -8.57
CA GLN A 140 9.62 -2.86 -7.87
C GLN A 140 10.94 -2.52 -7.16
N MET A 141 11.55 -3.48 -6.46
CA MET A 141 12.82 -3.27 -5.74
C MET A 141 13.96 -2.92 -6.69
N VAL A 142 14.03 -3.60 -7.85
CA VAL A 142 15.02 -3.30 -8.90
C VAL A 142 14.83 -1.91 -9.49
N LEU A 143 13.58 -1.46 -9.69
CA LEU A 143 13.30 -0.11 -10.17
C LEU A 143 13.75 0.96 -9.18
N ILE A 144 13.46 0.77 -7.88
CA ILE A 144 13.88 1.71 -6.83
C ILE A 144 15.42 1.73 -6.72
N TYR A 145 16.06 0.56 -6.75
CA TYR A 145 17.52 0.49 -6.77
C TYR A 145 18.12 1.24 -7.98
N SER A 146 17.53 1.03 -9.16
CA SER A 146 17.95 1.71 -10.39
C SER A 146 17.77 3.23 -10.29
N TRP A 147 16.72 3.70 -9.62
CA TRP A 147 16.54 5.13 -9.35
C TRP A 147 17.70 5.67 -8.50
N PHE A 148 17.94 5.12 -7.31
CA PHE A 148 18.97 5.66 -6.41
C PHE A 148 20.41 5.47 -6.92
N SER A 149 20.64 4.48 -7.80
CA SER A 149 21.92 4.28 -8.46
C SER A 149 22.20 5.34 -9.53
N ASN A 150 21.16 5.86 -10.18
CA ASN A 150 21.30 6.82 -11.29
C ASN A 150 20.99 8.27 -10.88
N ASP A 151 20.45 8.51 -9.68
CA ASP A 151 20.08 9.85 -9.23
C ASP A 151 21.29 10.63 -8.72
N VAL A 152 21.56 11.77 -9.34
CA VAL A 152 22.62 12.71 -8.92
C VAL A 152 22.02 13.65 -7.88
N LYS A 153 22.66 13.75 -6.70
CA LYS A 153 22.21 14.66 -5.63
C LYS A 153 22.22 16.11 -6.12
N LYS A 154 21.06 16.70 -6.34
CA LYS A 154 20.91 18.12 -6.70
C LYS A 154 20.30 18.88 -5.53
N LEU A 155 21.08 19.79 -4.95
CA LEU A 155 20.59 20.78 -4.00
C LEU A 155 20.04 21.95 -4.81
N ASN A 156 18.75 22.23 -4.66
CA ASN A 156 18.11 23.36 -5.31
C ASN A 156 17.79 24.44 -4.28
N ALA A 157 18.13 25.69 -4.58
CA ALA A 157 17.70 26.83 -3.80
C ALA A 157 16.27 27.22 -4.22
N LEU A 158 15.31 27.10 -3.30
CA LEU A 158 13.95 27.63 -3.44
C LEU A 158 13.88 28.98 -2.74
N VAL A 159 13.55 30.04 -3.45
CA VAL A 159 13.39 31.37 -2.84
C VAL A 159 11.90 31.61 -2.63
N VAL A 160 11.47 31.65 -1.37
CA VAL A 160 10.07 31.92 -1.00
C VAL A 160 10.05 33.06 0.01
N GLY A 161 9.34 34.15 -0.31
CA GLY A 161 9.20 35.31 0.58
C GLY A 161 10.52 36.00 0.96
N GLY A 162 11.52 36.03 0.06
CA GLY A 162 12.84 36.62 0.33
C GLY A 162 13.79 35.75 1.14
N THR A 163 13.37 34.53 1.53
CA THR A 163 14.23 33.53 2.19
C THR A 163 14.66 32.45 1.21
N THR A 164 15.96 32.10 1.20
CA THR A 164 16.53 31.04 0.37
C THR A 164 16.54 29.72 1.14
N TRP A 165 15.79 28.74 0.65
CA TRP A 165 15.70 27.39 1.18
C TRP A 165 16.57 26.46 0.34
N MET A 166 17.52 25.75 0.93
CA MET A 166 18.19 24.67 0.22
C MET A 166 17.40 23.39 0.43
N VAL A 167 16.81 22.88 -0.65
CA VAL A 167 16.02 21.64 -0.62
C VAL A 167 16.66 20.62 -1.54
N LEU A 168 16.81 19.39 -1.03
CA LEU A 168 17.25 18.27 -1.85
C LEU A 168 16.16 17.96 -2.88
N ASN A 169 16.46 18.17 -4.17
CA ASN A 169 15.51 17.92 -5.23
C ASN A 169 15.79 16.57 -5.88
N PHE A 170 14.80 15.70 -5.87
CA PHE A 170 14.84 14.41 -6.54
C PHE A 170 14.16 14.48 -7.90
N SER A 171 14.62 13.65 -8.84
CA SER A 171 14.03 13.61 -10.18
C SER A 171 12.57 13.13 -10.15
N LYS A 172 11.64 14.01 -10.51
CA LYS A 172 10.20 13.68 -10.63
C LYS A 172 9.94 12.55 -11.62
N THR A 173 10.75 12.43 -12.68
CA THR A 173 10.60 11.39 -13.70
C THR A 173 10.83 10.00 -13.11
N TRP A 174 11.86 9.84 -12.28
CA TRP A 174 12.14 8.56 -11.62
C TRP A 174 11.07 8.19 -10.61
N ALA A 175 10.58 9.15 -9.83
CA ALA A 175 9.46 8.93 -8.93
C ALA A 175 8.22 8.42 -9.68
N LEU A 176 7.92 8.97 -10.86
CA LEU A 176 6.82 8.52 -11.72
C LEU A 176 7.04 7.11 -12.26
N VAL A 177 8.25 6.79 -12.74
CA VAL A 177 8.61 5.44 -13.19
C VAL A 177 8.47 4.41 -12.07
N CYS A 178 8.91 4.74 -10.85
CA CYS A 178 8.75 3.87 -9.69
C CYS A 178 7.28 3.73 -9.24
N ALA A 179 6.40 4.69 -9.57
CA ALA A 179 4.97 4.60 -9.26
C ALA A 179 4.19 3.75 -10.29
N LEU A 180 4.72 3.56 -11.52
CA LEU A 180 4.02 2.84 -12.59
C LEU A 180 3.56 1.43 -12.21
N PRO A 181 4.37 0.55 -11.57
CA PRO A 181 3.90 -0.80 -11.24
C PRO A 181 2.71 -0.79 -10.27
N VAL A 182 2.70 0.12 -9.29
CA VAL A 182 1.60 0.30 -8.36
C VAL A 182 0.35 0.80 -9.08
N LEU A 183 0.49 1.75 -10.00
CA LEU A 183 -0.62 2.26 -10.82
C LEU A 183 -1.21 1.16 -11.71
N LEU A 184 -0.37 0.36 -12.35
CA LEU A 184 -0.80 -0.78 -13.18
C LEU A 184 -1.55 -1.83 -12.35
N LEU A 185 -1.02 -2.20 -11.18
CA LEU A 185 -1.68 -3.13 -10.27
C LEU A 185 -3.03 -2.59 -9.76
N THR A 186 -3.09 -1.28 -9.47
CA THR A 186 -4.34 -0.62 -9.05
C THR A 186 -5.37 -0.66 -10.19
N GLY A 187 -4.96 -0.31 -11.41
CA GLY A 187 -5.83 -0.39 -12.60
C GLY A 187 -6.36 -1.81 -12.83
N LEU A 188 -5.48 -2.82 -12.75
CA LEU A 188 -5.88 -4.22 -12.84
C LEU A 188 -6.85 -4.61 -11.72
N ALA A 189 -6.61 -4.19 -10.48
CA ALA A 189 -7.52 -4.45 -9.36
C ALA A 189 -8.93 -3.87 -9.62
N CYS A 190 -9.01 -2.65 -10.14
CA CYS A 190 -10.27 -2.02 -10.53
C CYS A 190 -10.98 -2.80 -11.66
N ILE A 191 -10.25 -3.22 -12.70
CA ILE A 191 -10.82 -4.03 -13.80
C ILE A 191 -11.39 -5.34 -13.28
N TRP A 192 -10.66 -6.03 -12.41
CA TRP A 192 -11.12 -7.27 -11.79
C TRP A 192 -12.35 -7.05 -10.90
N LEU A 193 -12.39 -5.96 -10.13
CA LEU A 193 -13.52 -5.61 -9.30
C LEU A 193 -14.78 -5.36 -10.14
N ILE A 194 -14.67 -4.59 -11.22
CA ILE A 194 -15.78 -4.33 -12.16
C ILE A 194 -16.25 -5.64 -12.78
N SER A 195 -15.32 -6.48 -13.24
CA SER A 195 -15.62 -7.78 -13.84
C SER A 195 -16.36 -8.71 -12.87
N PHE A 196 -15.99 -8.68 -11.58
CA PHE A 196 -16.66 -9.43 -10.53
C PHE A 196 -18.08 -8.94 -10.28
N VAL A 197 -18.28 -7.62 -10.19
CA VAL A 197 -19.61 -7.02 -10.01
C VAL A 197 -20.55 -7.40 -11.15
N ILE A 198 -20.08 -7.28 -12.40
CA ILE A 198 -20.87 -7.65 -13.59
C ILE A 198 -21.26 -9.14 -13.53
N SER A 199 -20.30 -10.02 -13.25
CA SER A 199 -20.54 -11.46 -13.18
C SER A 199 -21.60 -11.84 -12.13
N ARG A 200 -21.65 -11.11 -10.99
CA ARG A 200 -22.66 -11.33 -9.94
C ARG A 200 -24.06 -10.93 -10.40
N VAL A 201 -24.21 -9.80 -11.08
CA VAL A 201 -25.50 -9.33 -11.62
C VAL A 201 -26.04 -10.31 -12.66
N THR A 202 -25.18 -10.82 -13.54
CA THR A 202 -25.56 -11.84 -14.54
C THR A 202 -26.04 -13.14 -13.89
N LEU A 203 -25.42 -13.58 -12.79
CA LEU A 203 -25.86 -14.77 -12.07
C LEU A 203 -27.21 -14.59 -11.37
N MET A 204 -27.49 -13.42 -10.81
CA MET A 204 -28.78 -13.15 -10.17
C MET A 204 -29.93 -13.14 -11.18
N THR A 205 -29.71 -12.51 -12.35
CA THR A 205 -30.71 -12.47 -13.44
C THR A 205 -30.96 -13.87 -14.02
N ALA A 206 -29.92 -14.69 -14.20
CA ALA A 206 -30.08 -16.08 -14.64
C ALA A 206 -30.88 -16.93 -13.64
N ASN A 207 -30.63 -16.78 -12.33
CA ASN A 207 -31.37 -17.53 -11.30
C ASN A 207 -32.85 -17.11 -11.20
N GLN A 208 -33.18 -15.84 -11.46
CA GLN A 208 -34.57 -15.38 -11.47
C GLN A 208 -35.38 -16.00 -12.63
N GLN A 209 -34.77 -16.25 -13.79
CA GLN A 209 -35.44 -16.89 -14.93
C GLN A 209 -35.71 -18.39 -14.70
N LEU A 210 -34.92 -19.04 -13.84
CA LEU A 210 -35.03 -20.48 -13.55
C LEU A 210 -36.01 -20.83 -12.43
N SER A 211 -36.60 -19.85 -11.73
CA SER A 211 -37.68 -20.10 -10.77
C SER A 211 -39.01 -20.21 -11.52
N PRO A 212 -39.56 -21.42 -11.77
CA PRO A 212 -40.81 -21.57 -12.50
C PRO A 212 -41.92 -21.00 -11.62
N ARG A 213 -42.77 -20.14 -12.19
CA ARG A 213 -44.03 -19.76 -11.54
C ARG A 213 -44.81 -21.04 -11.26
N MET A 214 -44.84 -21.50 -10.01
CA MET A 214 -45.76 -22.57 -9.64
C MET A 214 -47.18 -22.03 -9.84
N PRO A 215 -48.03 -22.73 -10.61
CA PRO A 215 -49.41 -22.32 -10.81
C PRO A 215 -50.10 -22.37 -9.45
N SER A 216 -50.61 -21.21 -9.00
CA SER A 216 -51.48 -21.10 -7.84
C SER A 216 -52.73 -21.94 -8.09
N ARG A 217 -52.88 -23.04 -7.35
CA ARG A 217 -54.14 -23.77 -7.22
C ARG A 217 -54.96 -23.16 -6.10
#